data_AF-A0A840ZLM3-F1
#
_entry.id   AF-A0A840ZLM3-F1
#
_cell.length_a   1.000
_cell.length_b   1.000
_cell.length_c   1.000
_cell.angle_alpha   90.00
_cell.angle_beta   90.00
_cell.angle_gamma   90.00
#
_symmetry.space_group_name_H-M   'P 1'
#
loop_
_entity.id
_entity.type
_entity.pdbx_description
1 polymer ?
#
loop_
_entity_poly.entity_id
_entity_poly.type
_entity_poly.pdbx_seq_one_letter_code
_entity_poly.pdbx_strand_id
1 'polypeptide(L)'
;MSSHAEAGAGRRKPHLLAHSPDDNVAVAVIEGLSADTDAFGVVTENDSTFEVHVRHDIPIGHKVALTDLKAGDTAIKYGQDIGKVIKDVAKGEHVHVHNVKTKRW
;
A
#
# COMPACT_ATOMS: atom_id res chain seq x y z
N MET A 1 -32.54 13.53 -8.07
CA MET A 1 -31.88 14.16 -6.91
C MET A 1 -30.98 13.11 -6.26
N SER A 2 -29.78 12.87 -6.83
CA SER A 2 -28.78 12.06 -6.15
C SER A 2 -27.78 13.04 -5.55
N SER A 3 -27.85 13.21 -4.23
CA SER A 3 -27.05 14.17 -3.49
C SER A 3 -25.61 13.69 -3.47
N HIS A 4 -24.72 14.43 -4.14
CA HIS A 4 -23.31 14.42 -3.79
C HIS A 4 -23.19 15.00 -2.37
N ALA A 5 -22.93 14.13 -1.40
CA ALA A 5 -22.69 14.53 -0.03
C ALA A 5 -21.34 15.24 0.08
N GLU A 6 -21.44 16.53 0.37
CA GLU A 6 -20.53 17.44 1.06
C GLU A 6 -19.01 17.27 0.93
N ALA A 7 -18.43 18.23 0.21
CA ALA A 7 -17.07 18.69 0.43
C ALA A 7 -16.98 19.40 1.80
N GLY A 8 -16.33 18.77 2.78
CA GLY A 8 -16.22 19.36 4.12
C GLY A 8 -15.42 18.58 5.17
N ALA A 9 -14.49 17.71 4.80
CA ALA A 9 -13.49 17.17 5.73
C ALA A 9 -12.13 17.71 5.28
N GLY A 10 -11.38 18.37 6.17
CA GLY A 10 -10.00 18.79 5.87
C GLY A 10 -9.26 17.61 5.24
N ARG A 11 -8.84 17.75 3.98
CA ARG A 11 -8.35 16.64 3.16
C ARG A 11 -7.17 15.99 3.87
N ARG A 12 -7.43 14.87 4.57
CA ARG A 12 -6.41 14.12 5.31
C ARG A 12 -5.36 13.70 4.28
N LYS A 13 -4.12 14.13 4.47
CA LYS A 13 -3.04 13.83 3.52
C LYS A 13 -2.76 12.32 3.61
N PRO A 14 -2.80 11.57 2.49
CA PRO A 14 -2.51 10.14 2.53
C PRO A 14 -1.04 9.91 2.89
N HIS A 15 -0.79 8.91 3.73
CA HIS A 15 0.54 8.37 3.94
C HIS A 15 0.90 7.38 2.84
N LEU A 16 -0.09 6.66 2.31
CA LEU A 16 0.05 5.57 1.35
C LEU A 16 -0.86 5.76 0.14
N LEU A 17 -0.39 5.32 -1.03
CA LEU A 17 -1.20 5.21 -2.25
C LEU A 17 -1.18 3.79 -2.80
N ALA A 18 -2.36 3.23 -3.04
CA ALA A 18 -2.57 2.09 -3.92
C ALA A 18 -3.13 2.61 -5.25
N HIS A 19 -2.86 1.93 -6.36
CA HIS A 19 -3.40 2.35 -7.65
C HIS A 19 -4.77 1.74 -7.88
N SER A 20 -4.90 0.43 -7.68
CA SER A 20 -6.11 -0.33 -7.93
C SER A 20 -6.65 -1.00 -6.66
N PRO A 21 -7.96 -1.28 -6.54
CA PRO A 21 -8.50 -2.12 -5.47
C PRO A 21 -7.91 -3.53 -5.42
N ASP A 22 -7.36 -4.00 -6.54
CA ASP A 22 -6.71 -5.31 -6.66
C ASP A 22 -5.24 -5.31 -6.19
N ASP A 23 -4.68 -4.14 -5.86
CA ASP A 23 -3.32 -4.04 -5.35
C ASP A 23 -3.21 -4.68 -3.96
N ASN A 24 -2.18 -5.51 -3.78
CA ASN A 24 -1.87 -6.10 -2.47
C ASN A 24 -0.69 -5.39 -1.78
N VAL A 25 -0.18 -4.32 -2.39
CA VAL A 25 0.85 -3.43 -1.85
C VAL A 25 0.52 -1.96 -2.14
N ALA A 26 0.83 -1.07 -1.21
CA ALA A 26 0.72 0.39 -1.39
C ALA A 26 2.10 1.06 -1.27
N VAL A 27 2.27 2.25 -1.83
CA VAL A 27 3.52 3.03 -1.76
C VAL A 27 3.41 4.15 -0.74
N ALA A 28 4.42 4.32 0.11
CA ALA A 28 4.55 5.48 0.99
C ALA A 28 4.84 6.76 0.20
N VAL A 29 4.07 7.81 0.45
CA VAL A 29 4.15 9.11 -0.24
C VAL A 29 4.47 10.28 0.69
N ILE A 30 4.86 9.96 1.92
CA ILE A 30 5.40 10.92 2.89
C ILE A 30 6.80 10.49 3.31
N GLU A 31 7.59 11.44 3.79
CA GLU A 31 8.82 11.16 4.51
C GLU A 31 8.52 10.73 5.95
N GLY A 32 9.35 9.86 6.52
CA GLY A 32 9.29 9.51 7.95
C GLY A 32 8.07 8.71 8.39
N LEU A 33 7.46 7.89 7.50
CA LEU A 33 6.43 6.95 7.91
C LEU A 33 7.02 5.92 8.89
N SER A 34 6.77 6.13 10.18
CA SER A 34 7.40 5.37 11.26
C SER A 34 6.61 4.10 11.59
N ALA A 35 7.27 3.12 12.18
CA ALA A 35 6.61 1.96 12.76
C ALA A 35 5.48 2.35 13.73
N ASP A 36 4.53 1.44 13.92
CA ASP A 36 3.35 1.57 14.78
C ASP A 36 2.37 2.70 14.37
N THR A 37 2.51 3.24 13.16
CA THR A 37 1.58 4.23 12.60
C THR A 37 0.36 3.57 11.97
N ASP A 38 -0.84 4.01 12.36
CA ASP A 38 -2.08 3.71 11.63
C ASP A 38 -2.18 4.59 10.38
N ALA A 39 -1.64 4.07 9.29
CA ALA A 39 -1.46 4.80 8.05
C ALA A 39 -2.75 4.85 7.22
N PHE A 40 -3.31 6.06 7.10
CA PHE A 40 -4.33 6.38 6.11
C PHE A 40 -3.79 6.31 4.68
N GLY A 41 -4.50 5.61 3.79
CA GLY A 41 -4.20 5.48 2.38
C GLY A 41 -5.40 5.66 1.46
N VAL A 42 -5.11 5.92 0.19
CA VAL A 42 -6.10 6.15 -0.88
C VAL A 42 -5.82 5.20 -2.03
N VAL A 43 -6.88 4.66 -2.63
CA VAL A 43 -6.85 3.95 -3.91
C VAL A 43 -7.14 4.96 -5.02
N THR A 44 -6.16 5.23 -5.88
CA THR A 44 -6.26 6.34 -6.84
C THR A 44 -7.22 6.07 -8.01
N GLU A 45 -7.52 4.80 -8.31
CA GLU A 45 -8.46 4.43 -9.40
C GLU A 45 -9.90 4.88 -9.11
N ASN A 46 -10.34 4.87 -7.85
CA ASN A 46 -11.74 5.08 -7.48
C ASN A 46 -11.96 5.96 -6.25
N ASP A 47 -10.93 6.66 -5.78
CA ASP A 47 -10.93 7.53 -4.60
C ASP A 47 -11.36 6.84 -3.28
N SER A 48 -11.42 5.51 -3.25
CA SER A 48 -11.67 4.78 -2.01
C SER A 48 -10.49 4.89 -1.05
N THR A 49 -10.73 4.60 0.22
CA THR A 49 -9.73 4.78 1.28
C THR A 49 -9.54 3.50 2.07
N PHE A 50 -8.37 3.38 2.70
CA PHE A 50 -8.05 2.28 3.59
C PHE A 50 -7.16 2.75 4.75
N GLU A 51 -7.05 1.93 5.78
CA GLU A 51 -6.05 2.09 6.85
C GLU A 51 -5.23 0.80 7.00
N VAL A 52 -3.95 0.97 7.31
CA VAL A 52 -3.05 -0.14 7.63
C VAL A 52 -2.13 0.24 8.78
N HIS A 53 -2.05 -0.64 9.77
CA HIS A 53 -1.09 -0.51 10.85
C HIS A 53 0.30 -0.89 10.34
N VAL A 54 1.21 0.07 10.28
CA VAL A 54 2.56 -0.11 9.73
C VAL A 54 3.49 -0.69 10.78
N ARG A 55 4.24 -1.75 10.44
CA ARG A 55 5.04 -2.51 11.42
C ARG A 55 6.53 -2.16 11.44
N HIS A 56 6.96 -1.32 10.50
CA HIS A 56 8.37 -0.92 10.33
C HIS A 56 8.43 0.54 9.85
N ASP A 57 9.57 1.18 10.02
CA ASP A 57 9.83 2.44 9.30
C ASP A 57 9.84 2.18 7.79
N ILE A 58 9.04 2.95 7.05
CA ILE A 58 8.88 2.82 5.60
C ILE A 58 9.41 4.09 4.92
N PRO A 59 10.53 4.00 4.17
CA PRO A 59 11.02 5.11 3.38
C PRO A 59 9.99 5.57 2.33
N ILE A 60 10.00 6.86 2.00
CA ILE A 60 9.20 7.38 0.88
C ILE A 60 9.50 6.60 -0.41
N GLY A 61 8.46 6.29 -1.18
CA GLY A 61 8.56 5.50 -2.42
C GLY A 61 8.65 3.98 -2.21
N HIS A 62 8.84 3.51 -0.97
CA HIS A 62 8.84 2.08 -0.65
C HIS A 62 7.42 1.56 -0.44
N LYS A 63 7.29 0.22 -0.48
CA LYS A 63 5.98 -0.44 -0.45
C LYS A 63 5.65 -1.00 0.94
N VAL A 64 4.37 -1.04 1.25
CA VAL A 64 3.77 -1.69 2.44
C VAL A 64 2.81 -2.78 1.96
N ALA A 65 2.82 -3.93 2.62
CA ALA A 65 1.86 -5.01 2.35
C ALA A 65 0.46 -4.64 2.86
N LEU A 66 -0.57 -4.77 2.01
CA LEU A 66 -1.98 -4.49 2.37
C LEU A 66 -2.71 -5.72 2.92
N THR A 67 -2.12 -6.89 2.75
CA THR A 67 -2.56 -8.20 3.24
C THR A 67 -1.34 -9.01 3.68
N ASP A 68 -1.55 -10.14 4.34
CA ASP A 68 -0.49 -11.13 4.51
C ASP A 68 -0.12 -11.73 3.14
N LEU A 69 1.17 -11.82 2.88
CA LEU A 69 1.77 -12.38 1.67
C LEU A 69 2.72 -13.51 2.08
N LYS A 70 2.54 -14.69 1.50
CA LYS A 70 3.39 -15.86 1.74
C LYS A 70 4.50 -15.98 0.70
N ALA A 71 5.61 -16.59 1.08
CA ALA A 71 6.65 -16.93 0.13
C ALA A 71 6.05 -17.80 -1.00
N GLY A 72 6.19 -17.35 -2.25
CA GLY A 72 5.49 -17.96 -3.38
C GLY A 72 4.46 -17.05 -4.03
N ASP A 73 3.81 -16.19 -3.24
CA ASP A 73 2.73 -15.32 -3.70
C ASP A 73 3.21 -14.26 -4.69
N THR A 74 2.26 -13.69 -5.40
CA THR A 74 2.49 -12.60 -6.35
C THR A 74 2.31 -11.25 -5.65
N ALA A 75 3.25 -10.34 -5.81
CA ALA A 75 3.05 -8.93 -5.50
C ALA A 75 2.30 -8.26 -6.66
N ILE A 76 1.15 -7.65 -6.37
CA ILE A 76 0.25 -7.00 -7.32
C ILE A 76 0.28 -5.50 -7.09
N LYS A 77 0.61 -4.73 -8.13
CA LYS A 77 0.56 -3.26 -8.13
C LYS A 77 0.08 -2.77 -9.48
N TYR A 78 -0.73 -1.71 -9.51
CA TYR A 78 -1.43 -1.26 -10.72
C TYR A 78 -2.40 -2.33 -11.28
N GLY A 79 -2.90 -3.23 -10.44
CA GLY A 79 -3.66 -4.42 -10.86
C GLY A 79 -2.82 -5.43 -11.66
N GLN A 80 -1.49 -5.30 -11.66
CA GLN A 80 -0.57 -6.14 -12.43
C GLN A 80 0.40 -6.90 -11.52
N ASP A 81 0.80 -8.08 -11.98
CA ASP A 81 1.90 -8.85 -11.39
C ASP A 81 3.23 -8.09 -11.57
N ILE A 82 3.82 -7.65 -10.46
CA ILE A 82 5.11 -6.95 -10.46
C ILE A 82 6.27 -7.82 -9.95
N GLY A 83 6.01 -9.02 -9.45
CA GLY A 83 7.03 -9.79 -8.76
C GLY A 83 6.51 -10.94 -7.92
N LYS A 84 7.47 -11.75 -7.48
CA LYS A 84 7.23 -12.88 -6.59
C LYS A 84 7.74 -12.59 -5.19
N VAL A 85 6.93 -12.89 -4.19
CA VAL A 85 7.29 -12.85 -2.78
C VAL A 85 8.23 -14.03 -2.48
N ILE A 86 9.41 -13.74 -1.93
CA ILE A 86 10.48 -14.72 -1.65
C ILE A 86 10.66 -15.00 -0.15
N LYS A 87 9.94 -14.27 0.70
CA LYS A 87 9.86 -14.46 2.14
C LYS A 87 8.49 -13.97 2.61
N ASP A 88 7.88 -14.64 3.57
CA ASP A 88 6.62 -14.19 4.18
C ASP A 88 6.71 -12.70 4.59
N VAL A 89 5.65 -11.97 4.28
CA VAL A 89 5.46 -10.56 4.61
C VAL A 89 4.07 -10.40 5.22
N ALA A 90 3.98 -10.04 6.48
CA ALA A 90 2.69 -9.80 7.11
C ALA A 90 2.11 -8.44 6.66
N LYS A 91 0.79 -8.28 6.76
CA LYS A 91 0.13 -6.99 6.53
C LYS A 91 0.81 -5.89 7.35
N GLY A 92 1.06 -4.75 6.71
CA GLY A 92 1.73 -3.60 7.33
C GLY A 92 3.27 -3.66 7.32
N GLU A 93 3.88 -4.75 6.86
CA GLU A 93 5.34 -4.84 6.76
C GLU A 93 5.87 -4.20 5.46
N HIS A 94 7.17 -3.90 5.48
CA HIS A 94 7.90 -3.27 4.39
C HIS A 94 8.14 -4.27 3.26
N VAL A 95 7.66 -3.96 2.05
CA VAL A 95 7.86 -4.77 0.84
C VAL A 95 8.98 -4.18 -0.01
N HIS A 96 10.10 -4.90 -0.12
CA HIS A 96 11.28 -4.46 -0.86
C HIS A 96 12.14 -5.63 -1.37
N VAL A 97 13.34 -5.35 -1.86
CA VAL A 97 14.21 -6.34 -2.56
C VAL A 97 14.62 -7.55 -1.71
N HIS A 98 14.49 -7.47 -0.38
CA HIS A 98 14.83 -8.56 0.53
C HIS A 98 13.70 -9.59 0.70
N ASN A 99 12.45 -9.24 0.35
CA ASN A 99 11.29 -10.13 0.44
C ASN A 99 10.48 -10.24 -0.86
N VAL A 100 10.78 -9.44 -1.89
CA VAL A 100 10.20 -9.55 -3.24
C VAL A 100 11.29 -9.51 -4.30
N LYS A 101 11.16 -10.36 -5.32
CA LYS A 101 11.92 -10.28 -6.58
C LYS A 101 10.98 -9.84 -7.69
N THR A 102 11.32 -8.73 -8.36
CA THR A 102 10.57 -8.30 -9.54
C THR A 102 10.75 -9.31 -10.67
N LYS A 103 9.68 -9.59 -11.41
CA LYS A 103 9.81 -10.35 -12.66
C LYS A 103 10.57 -9.46 -13.64
N ARG A 104 11.69 -9.97 -14.19
CA ARG A 104 12.43 -9.25 -15.23
C ARG A 104 11.53 -9.12 -16.46
N TRP A 105 11.44 -7.91 -16.99
CA TRP A 105 10.99 -7.64 -18.34
C TRP A 105 12.14 -7.91 -19.31
#